data_AF-A0A382L069-F1
#
_entry.id   AF-A0A382L069-F1
#
_cell.length_a   1.000
_cell.length_b   1.000
_cell.length_c   1.000
_cell.angle_alpha   90.00
_cell.angle_beta   90.00
_cell.angle_gamma   90.00
#
_symmetry.space_group_name_H-M   'P 1'
#
loop_
_entity.id
_entity.type
_entity.pdbx_description
1 polymer ?
#
loop_
_entity_poly.entity_id
_entity_poly.type
_entity_poly.pdbx_seq_one_letter_code
_entity_poly.pdbx_strand_id
1 'polypeptide(L)'
;VGMKELYVDKGDVLMFTDSITHGSAQRTNEGHRRMVLYRYSPRWIRTRFHYVPSERLLSQLTDDQRTIMQPIAPRRPPEDI
;
A
#
# COMPACT_ATOMS: atom_id res chain seq x y z
N VAL A 1 25.07 -17.43 -5.38
CA VAL A 1 24.51 -16.05 -5.45
C VAL A 1 23.39 -15.94 -4.43
N GLY A 2 23.43 -14.95 -3.52
CA GLY A 2 22.45 -14.81 -2.42
C GLY A 2 21.28 -13.86 -2.70
N MET A 3 21.42 -12.94 -3.65
CA MET A 3 20.37 -12.01 -4.09
C MET A 3 20.45 -11.81 -5.61
N LYS A 4 19.33 -11.49 -6.24
CA LYS A 4 19.24 -11.18 -7.68
C LYS A 4 18.60 -9.81 -7.87
N GLU A 5 19.26 -8.93 -8.61
CA GLU A 5 18.68 -7.65 -8.99
C GLU A 5 17.56 -7.83 -10.00
N LEU A 6 16.52 -7.00 -9.85
CA LEU A 6 15.39 -6.94 -10.77
C LEU A 6 15.40 -5.58 -11.48
N TYR A 7 15.61 -5.64 -12.79
CA TYR A 7 15.47 -4.49 -13.68
C TYR A 7 14.05 -4.48 -14.23
N VAL A 8 13.41 -3.32 -14.15
CA VAL A 8 12.00 -3.12 -14.52
C VAL A 8 11.85 -1.79 -15.23
N ASP A 9 10.92 -1.74 -16.19
CA ASP A 9 10.58 -0.54 -16.93
C ASP A 9 9.40 0.21 -16.28
N LYS A 10 9.13 1.42 -16.78
CA LYS A 10 7.98 2.21 -16.33
C LYS A 10 6.69 1.45 -16.65
N GLY A 11 5.94 1.12 -15.58
CA GLY A 11 4.65 0.45 -15.68
C GLY A 11 4.70 -1.02 -15.26
N ASP A 12 5.90 -1.59 -15.17
CA ASP A 12 6.08 -2.94 -14.63
C ASP A 12 5.69 -3.01 -13.15
N VAL A 13 5.21 -4.18 -12.74
CA VAL A 13 4.78 -4.46 -11.38
C VAL A 13 5.63 -5.57 -10.79
N LEU A 14 6.24 -5.27 -9.64
CA LEU A 14 6.89 -6.27 -8.80
C LEU A 14 5.98 -6.64 -7.63
N MET A 15 5.50 -7.89 -7.61
CA MET A 15 4.71 -8.43 -6.50
C MET A 15 5.54 -9.41 -5.68
N PHE A 16 5.52 -9.25 -4.36
CA PHE A 16 6.22 -10.13 -3.44
C PHE A 16 5.52 -10.17 -2.07
N THR A 17 5.80 -11.20 -1.29
CA THR A 17 5.27 -11.37 0.07
C THR A 17 6.19 -10.73 1.11
N ASP A 18 5.65 -10.43 2.29
CA ASP A 18 6.43 -9.88 3.40
C ASP A 18 7.58 -10.79 3.87
N SER A 19 7.44 -12.11 3.65
CA SER A 19 8.42 -13.12 4.00
C SER A 19 9.66 -13.17 3.10
N ILE A 20 9.68 -12.45 1.97
CA ILE A 20 10.86 -12.44 1.09
C ILE A 20 11.94 -11.49 1.64
N THR A 21 13.18 -11.95 1.70
CA THR A 21 14.31 -11.05 1.94
C THR A 21 14.53 -10.17 0.71
N HIS A 22 14.42 -8.86 0.87
CA HIS A 22 14.59 -7.89 -0.20
C HIS A 22 15.20 -6.58 0.33
N GLY A 23 15.74 -5.76 -0.57
CA GLY A 23 16.31 -4.47 -0.24
C GLY A 23 16.52 -3.62 -1.49
N SER A 24 16.58 -2.30 -1.31
CA SER A 24 16.89 -1.39 -2.41
C SER A 24 18.39 -1.39 -2.69
N ALA A 25 18.77 -1.59 -3.95
CA ALA A 25 20.14 -1.37 -4.39
C ALA A 25 20.52 0.12 -4.35
N GLN A 26 21.82 0.39 -4.17
CA GLN A 26 22.40 1.74 -4.26
C GLN A 26 22.12 2.34 -5.64
N ARG A 27 21.79 3.63 -5.67
CA ARG A 27 21.57 4.34 -6.94
C ARG A 27 22.91 4.75 -7.54
N THR A 28 23.12 4.40 -8.80
CA THR A 28 24.32 4.74 -9.58
C THR A 28 24.05 5.71 -10.72
N ASN A 29 22.78 5.91 -11.10
CA ASN A 29 22.38 6.77 -12.22
C ASN A 29 21.82 8.11 -11.72
N GLU A 30 21.90 9.14 -12.57
CA GLU A 30 21.29 10.45 -12.30
C GLU A 30 19.75 10.39 -12.22
N GLY A 31 19.16 11.39 -11.58
CA GLY A 31 17.71 11.51 -11.41
C GLY A 31 17.12 10.69 -10.24
N HIS A 32 15.81 10.48 -10.29
CA HIS A 32 15.03 9.85 -9.22
C HIS A 32 14.33 8.58 -9.67
N ARG A 33 14.56 7.47 -8.97
CA ARG A 33 13.73 6.25 -9.08
C ARG A 33 12.43 6.47 -8.31
N ARG A 34 11.29 6.50 -9.01
CA ARG A 34 9.95 6.67 -8.41
C ARG A 34 9.19 5.35 -8.48
N MET A 35 8.43 5.06 -7.43
CA MET A 35 7.54 3.91 -7.38
C MET A 35 6.30 4.22 -6.54
N VAL A 36 5.24 3.43 -6.73
CA VAL A 36 4.08 3.41 -5.84
C VAL A 36 4.05 2.06 -5.15
N LEU A 37 4.04 2.06 -3.81
CA LEU A 37 3.98 0.83 -3.02
C LEU A 37 2.53 0.58 -2.58
N TYR A 38 1.94 -0.50 -3.09
CA TYR A 38 0.68 -1.02 -2.58
C TYR A 38 0.97 -2.18 -1.64
N ARG A 39 0.46 -2.10 -0.41
CA ARG A 39 0.55 -3.20 0.55
C ARG A 39 -0.85 -3.75 0.79
N TYR A 40 -1.09 -4.93 0.27
CA TYR A 40 -2.32 -5.67 0.54
C TYR A 40 -2.13 -6.52 1.80
N SER A 41 -3.10 -6.43 2.70
CA SER A 41 -3.12 -7.17 3.96
C SER A 41 -4.50 -7.82 4.13
N PRO A 42 -4.62 -8.86 4.96
CA PRO A 42 -5.92 -9.38 5.35
C PRO A 42 -6.85 -8.30 5.90
N ARG A 43 -8.14 -8.41 5.60
CA ARG A 43 -9.17 -7.37 5.87
C ARG A 43 -9.31 -6.97 7.34
N TRP A 44 -8.85 -7.80 8.27
CA TRP A 44 -8.89 -7.54 9.71
C TRP A 44 -7.67 -6.77 10.24
N ILE A 45 -6.70 -6.43 9.39
CA ILE A 45 -5.52 -5.63 9.78
C ILE A 45 -5.77 -4.16 9.43
N ARG A 46 -5.50 -3.26 10.39
CA ARG A 46 -5.60 -1.81 10.18
C ARG A 46 -4.40 -1.27 9.41
N THR A 47 -4.61 -0.17 8.70
CA THR A 47 -3.52 0.56 8.02
C THR A 47 -2.48 1.03 9.03
N ARG A 48 -1.20 1.07 8.62
CA ARG A 48 -0.05 1.37 9.48
C ARG A 48 -0.20 2.66 10.31
N PHE A 49 -0.82 3.68 9.74
CA PHE A 49 -0.93 5.01 10.34
C PHE A 49 -2.36 5.37 10.77
N HIS A 50 -3.30 4.41 10.70
CA HIS A 50 -4.71 4.64 11.03
C HIS A 50 -5.37 5.80 10.28
N TYR A 51 -4.85 6.18 9.09
CA TYR A 51 -5.49 7.19 8.26
C TYR A 51 -6.89 6.73 7.88
N VAL A 52 -7.86 7.61 8.10
CA VAL A 52 -9.24 7.42 7.68
C VAL A 52 -9.37 7.99 6.27
N PRO A 53 -9.80 7.19 5.27
CA PRO A 53 -10.10 7.70 3.93
C PRO A 53 -11.11 8.84 4.01
N SER A 54 -10.93 9.89 3.19
CA SER A 54 -11.89 10.99 3.13
C SER A 54 -13.17 10.56 2.43
N GLU A 55 -14.30 11.17 2.79
CA GLU A 55 -15.58 10.94 2.13
C GLU A 55 -15.52 11.20 0.62
N ARG A 56 -14.73 12.20 0.19
CA ARG A 56 -14.49 12.50 -1.23
C ARG A 56 -13.81 11.34 -1.95
N LEU A 57 -12.87 10.65 -1.31
CA LEU A 57 -12.22 9.47 -1.90
C LEU A 57 -13.23 8.32 -1.96
N LEU A 58 -13.92 8.05 -0.85
CA LEU A 58 -14.86 6.94 -0.75
C LEU A 58 -15.98 7.06 -1.77
N SER A 59 -16.53 8.26 -1.99
CA SER A 59 -17.62 8.49 -2.94
C SER A 59 -17.29 8.17 -4.40
N GLN A 60 -16.00 8.13 -4.76
CA GLN A 60 -15.52 7.85 -6.11
C GLN A 60 -15.24 6.36 -6.37
N LEU A 61 -15.34 5.52 -5.34
CA LEU A 61 -15.01 4.10 -5.42
C LEU A 61 -16.25 3.24 -5.65
N THR A 62 -16.06 2.16 -6.41
CA THR A 62 -17.04 1.06 -6.48
C THR A 62 -17.15 0.36 -5.13
N ASP A 63 -18.23 -0.40 -4.93
CA ASP A 63 -18.43 -1.16 -3.70
C ASP A 63 -17.25 -2.09 -3.40
N ASP A 64 -16.78 -2.84 -4.40
CA ASP A 64 -15.60 -3.72 -4.27
C ASP A 64 -14.34 -2.96 -3.84
N GLN A 65 -14.07 -1.79 -4.45
CA GLN A 65 -12.93 -0.96 -4.08
C GLN A 65 -13.05 -0.41 -2.65
N ARG A 66 -14.27 -0.07 -2.20
CA ARG A 66 -14.53 0.36 -0.82
C ARG A 66 -14.20 -0.76 0.18
N THR A 67 -14.50 -2.02 -0.16
CA THR A 67 -14.15 -3.15 0.71
C THR A 67 -12.64 -3.32 0.91
N ILE A 68 -11.82 -2.85 -0.04
CA ILE A 68 -10.35 -2.87 0.05
C ILE A 68 -9.86 -1.64 0.81
N MET A 69 -10.40 -0.45 0.50
CA MET A 69 -9.91 0.81 1.05
C MET A 69 -10.31 1.05 2.51
N GLN A 70 -11.49 0.56 2.94
CA GLN A 70 -11.97 0.70 4.32
C GLN A 70 -12.69 -0.58 4.77
N PRO A 71 -11.97 -1.70 4.94
CA PRO A 71 -12.56 -2.98 5.34
C PRO A 71 -13.12 -2.99 6.78
N ILE A 72 -12.64 -2.08 7.63
CA ILE A 72 -13.04 -1.97 9.03
C ILE A 72 -13.47 -0.54 9.30
N ALA A 73 -14.62 -0.37 9.94
CA ALA A 73 -15.09 0.94 10.38
C ALA A 73 -14.02 1.66 11.25
N PRO A 74 -13.85 2.99 11.07
CA PRO A 74 -13.04 3.80 11.96
C PRO A 74 -13.56 3.69 13.39
N ARG A 75 -12.64 3.55 14.35
CA ARG A 75 -12.99 3.72 15.77
C ARG A 75 -13.06 5.21 16.04
N ARG A 76 -14.20 5.67 16.54
CA ARG A 76 -14.40 7.04 17.02
C ARG A 76 -14.62 6.99 18.53
N PRO A 77 -14.29 8.06 19.27
CA PRO A 77 -14.76 8.19 20.65
C PRO A 77 -16.30 8.13 20.68
N PRO A 78 -16.91 7.75 21.81
CA PRO A 78 -18.34 7.89 22.00
C PRO A 78 -18.77 9.33 21.70
N GLU A 79 -19.90 9.50 21.03
CA GLU A 79 -20.55 10.81 20.98
C GLU A 79 -21.17 11.06 22.37
N ASP A 80 -21.01 12.27 22.92
CA ASP A 80 -21.67 12.64 24.18
C ASP A 80 -23.19 12.54 23.95
N ILE A 81 -23.84 11.61 24.66
CA ILE A 81 -25.30 11.38 24.63
C ILE A 81 -25.99 12.47 25.47
#